data_AF-A0A842TLM0-F1
#
_entry.id   AF-A0A842TLM0-F1
#
_cell.length_a   1.000
_cell.length_b   1.000
_cell.length_c   1.000
_cell.angle_alpha   90.00
_cell.angle_beta   90.00
_cell.angle_gamma   90.00
#
_symmetry.space_group_name_H-M   'P 1'
#
loop_
_entity.id
_entity.type
_entity.pdbx_description
1 polymer ?
#
loop_
_entity_poly.entity_id
_entity_poly.type
_entity_poly.pdbx_seq_one_letter_code
_entity_poly.pdbx_strand_id
1 'polypeptide(L)'
;KILEGAQNRAEFALNHLLKKENTKLPYYGIGIEAGLAKISLAPTNYMDFQFCVIMDKKKEISLGSGIAFEYPNFVINQVFTEKKEIGDIMGELANNKNLKREAGAIGYLSDNTLKRIDILKEAVICALLPRINNTLYRM
;
A
#
# COMPACT_ATOMS: atom_id res chain seq x y z
N LYS A 1 5.97 0.95 10.52
CA LYS A 1 5.82 -0.38 9.87
C LYS A 1 5.35 -0.27 8.43
N ILE A 2 4.17 0.30 8.11
CA ILE A 2 3.66 0.33 6.71
C ILE A 2 4.61 1.08 5.77
N LEU A 3 4.89 2.37 6.08
CA LEU A 3 5.77 3.21 5.25
C LEU A 3 7.19 2.66 5.13
N GLU A 4 7.74 2.15 6.24
CA GLU A 4 9.04 1.48 6.26
C GLU A 4 9.05 0.22 5.37
N GLY A 5 7.98 -0.58 5.41
CA GLY A 5 7.81 -1.73 4.52
C GLY A 5 7.77 -1.34 3.05
N ALA A 6 6.99 -0.31 2.70
CA ALA A 6 6.94 0.24 1.35
C ALA A 6 8.32 0.77 0.90
N GLN A 7 9.03 1.49 1.78
CA GLN A 7 10.37 2.02 1.48
C GLN A 7 11.37 0.90 1.23
N ASN A 8 11.40 -0.11 2.09
CA ASN A 8 12.29 -1.26 1.94
C ASN A 8 12.02 -1.99 0.62
N ARG A 9 10.76 -2.22 0.25
CA ARG A 9 10.39 -2.81 -1.05
C ARG A 9 10.89 -1.98 -2.24
N ALA A 10 10.70 -0.66 -2.19
CA ALA A 10 11.17 0.25 -3.23
C ALA A 10 12.69 0.16 -3.38
N GLU A 11 13.42 0.20 -2.25
CA GLU A 11 14.86 0.11 -2.23
C GLU A 11 15.37 -1.24 -2.77
N PHE A 12 14.78 -2.36 -2.35
CA PHE A 12 15.17 -3.68 -2.86
C PHE A 12 14.95 -3.80 -4.36
N ALA A 13 13.81 -3.30 -4.86
CA ALA A 13 13.52 -3.28 -6.29
C ALA A 13 14.54 -2.44 -7.07
N LEU A 14 14.86 -1.24 -6.60
CA LEU A 14 15.86 -0.38 -7.22
C LEU A 14 17.25 -1.01 -7.20
N ASN A 15 17.68 -1.54 -6.05
CA ASN A 15 19.00 -2.17 -5.91
C ASN A 15 19.12 -3.42 -6.82
N HIS A 16 18.05 -4.16 -7.05
CA HIS A 16 18.04 -5.26 -8.03
C HIS A 16 18.29 -4.76 -9.46
N LEU A 17 17.68 -3.64 -9.85
CA LEU A 17 17.86 -3.04 -11.18
C LEU A 17 19.27 -2.46 -11.35
N LEU A 18 19.79 -1.75 -10.34
CA LEU A 18 21.13 -1.14 -10.39
C LEU A 18 22.26 -2.17 -10.47
N LYS A 19 22.05 -3.40 -9.95
CA LYS A 19 23.02 -4.51 -10.08
C LYS A 19 23.06 -5.12 -11.48
N LYS A 20 22.04 -4.91 -12.31
CA LYS A 20 22.06 -5.31 -13.72
C LYS A 20 22.76 -4.21 -14.51
N GLU A 21 24.06 -4.40 -14.77
CA GLU A 21 24.83 -3.52 -15.66
C GLU A 21 24.14 -3.35 -17.04
N ASN A 22 24.41 -2.24 -17.73
CA ASN A 22 23.85 -1.81 -19.04
C ASN A 22 22.46 -1.15 -19.07
N THR A 23 21.99 -0.66 -17.94
CA THR A 23 20.68 -0.06 -17.82
C THR A 23 20.74 1.46 -18.09
N LYS A 24 20.55 1.86 -19.37
CA LYS A 24 20.67 3.27 -19.84
C LYS A 24 19.50 4.20 -19.46
N LEU A 25 18.36 3.65 -19.05
CA LEU A 25 17.16 4.43 -18.75
C LEU A 25 17.14 4.93 -17.28
N PRO A 26 16.37 5.96 -16.93
CA PRO A 26 16.08 6.23 -15.52
C PRO A 26 15.25 5.08 -14.94
N TYR A 27 15.68 4.56 -13.78
CA TYR A 27 14.94 3.54 -13.02
C TYR A 27 14.40 4.12 -11.73
N TYR A 28 13.23 3.61 -11.35
CA TYR A 28 12.63 3.86 -10.06
C TYR A 28 12.39 2.52 -9.37
N GLY A 29 12.69 2.47 -8.08
CA GLY A 29 12.17 1.45 -7.18
C GLY A 29 10.77 1.85 -6.74
N ILE A 30 9.81 0.93 -6.88
CA ILE A 30 8.44 1.16 -6.43
C ILE A 30 8.12 0.11 -5.37
N GLY A 31 7.70 0.58 -4.21
CA GLY A 31 7.27 -0.27 -3.10
C GLY A 31 5.89 0.14 -2.64
N ILE A 32 4.98 -0.84 -2.57
CA ILE A 32 3.61 -0.64 -2.13
C ILE A 32 3.38 -1.54 -0.92
N GLU A 33 2.81 -0.98 0.15
CA GLU A 33 2.46 -1.72 1.36
C GLU A 33 1.10 -1.26 1.88
N ALA A 34 0.26 -2.22 2.25
CA ALA A 34 -1.02 -1.98 2.90
C ALA A 34 -0.91 -2.21 4.41
N GLY A 35 -1.73 -1.54 5.21
CA GLY A 35 -1.88 -1.90 6.61
C GLY A 35 -2.66 -0.88 7.44
N LEU A 36 -2.81 -1.20 8.73
CA LEU A 36 -3.56 -0.38 9.67
C LEU A 36 -2.74 0.81 10.17
N ALA A 37 -3.26 2.02 9.94
CA ALA A 37 -2.81 3.24 10.58
C ALA A 37 -3.76 3.61 11.73
N LYS A 38 -3.21 4.15 12.81
CA LYS A 38 -4.00 4.61 13.95
C LYS A 38 -4.65 5.96 13.63
N ILE A 39 -5.98 6.01 13.65
CA ILE A 39 -6.80 7.19 13.41
C ILE A 39 -7.79 7.29 14.55
N SER A 40 -7.54 8.15 15.54
CA SER A 40 -8.31 8.19 16.80
C SER A 40 -9.78 8.59 16.64
N LEU A 41 -10.14 9.19 15.51
CA LEU A 41 -11.53 9.54 15.19
C LEU A 41 -12.34 8.33 14.69
N ALA A 42 -11.69 7.32 14.12
CA ALA A 42 -12.36 6.12 13.64
C ALA A 42 -12.91 5.31 14.83
N PRO A 43 -14.14 4.77 14.77
CA PRO A 43 -14.71 3.91 15.82
C PRO A 43 -13.78 2.80 16.32
N THR A 44 -12.98 2.21 15.43
CA THR A 44 -12.01 1.15 15.79
C THR A 44 -10.66 1.68 16.26
N ASN A 45 -10.41 3.00 16.14
CA ASN A 45 -9.12 3.69 16.17
C ASN A 45 -8.17 3.35 15.01
N TYR A 46 -8.60 2.61 13.98
CA TYR A 46 -7.76 2.19 12.88
C TYR A 46 -8.45 2.31 11.52
N MET A 47 -7.65 2.62 10.50
CA MET A 47 -8.05 2.54 9.10
C MET A 47 -6.96 1.82 8.31
N ASP A 48 -7.35 1.08 7.28
CA ASP A 48 -6.42 0.52 6.30
C ASP A 48 -6.01 1.59 5.31
N PHE A 49 -4.70 1.70 5.07
CA PHE A 49 -4.13 2.53 4.02
C PHE A 49 -3.21 1.70 3.15
N GLN A 50 -3.17 2.01 1.86
CA GLN A 50 -2.13 1.55 0.94
C GLN A 50 -1.20 2.71 0.64
N PHE A 51 0.07 2.56 0.99
CA PHE A 51 1.11 3.54 0.68
C PHE A 51 1.99 3.04 -0.46
N CYS A 52 2.32 3.96 -1.36
CA CYS A 52 3.30 3.78 -2.41
C CYS A 52 4.50 4.69 -2.16
N VAL A 53 5.69 4.12 -2.19
CA VAL A 53 6.98 4.81 -2.19
C VAL A 53 7.60 4.63 -3.57
N ILE A 54 7.96 5.75 -4.20
CA ILE A 54 8.79 5.74 -5.42
C ILE A 54 10.14 6.31 -5.04
N MET A 55 11.22 5.55 -5.31
CA MET A 55 12.60 5.91 -5.02
C MET A 55 13.41 5.95 -6.31
N ASP A 56 14.22 6.98 -6.51
CA ASP A 56 15.17 7.03 -7.64
C ASP A 56 16.60 6.67 -7.22
N LYS A 57 17.50 6.68 -8.20
CA LYS A 57 18.93 6.36 -8.02
C LYS A 57 19.67 7.28 -7.03
N LYS A 58 19.18 8.51 -6.80
CA LYS A 58 19.75 9.43 -5.79
C LYS A 58 19.19 9.16 -4.39
N LYS A 59 18.33 8.15 -4.25
CA LYS A 59 17.58 7.82 -3.03
C LYS A 59 16.56 8.89 -2.63
N GLU A 60 16.22 9.81 -3.53
CA GLU A 60 15.11 10.74 -3.32
C GLU A 60 13.79 9.98 -3.43
N ILE A 61 12.89 10.22 -2.47
CA ILE A 61 11.62 9.52 -2.35
C ILE A 61 10.44 10.45 -2.61
N SER A 62 9.39 9.89 -3.21
CA SER A 62 8.06 10.48 -3.24
C SER A 62 7.04 9.47 -2.72
N LEU A 63 6.02 9.97 -2.05
CA LEU A 63 5.04 9.18 -1.31
C LEU A 63 3.63 9.49 -1.83
N GLY A 64 2.80 8.46 -1.88
CA GLY A 64 1.38 8.58 -2.15
C GLY A 64 0.61 7.52 -1.39
N SER A 65 -0.68 7.78 -1.19
CA SER A 65 -1.60 6.81 -0.62
C SER A 65 -2.84 6.67 -1.49
N GLY A 66 -3.44 5.49 -1.45
CA GLY A 66 -4.80 5.28 -1.92
C GLY A 66 -5.81 5.78 -0.88
N ILE A 67 -7.10 5.68 -1.21
CA ILE A 67 -8.17 5.89 -0.24
C ILE A 67 -8.06 4.93 0.96
N ALA A 68 -8.45 5.43 2.12
CA ALA A 68 -8.48 4.65 3.35
C ALA A 68 -9.89 4.18 3.69
N PHE A 69 -9.99 3.08 4.42
CA PHE A 69 -11.28 2.54 4.86
C PHE A 69 -11.15 1.83 6.21
N GLU A 70 -12.29 1.66 6.88
CA GLU A 70 -12.37 0.97 8.17
C GLU A 70 -12.70 -0.52 8.01
N TYR A 71 -12.22 -1.33 8.96
CA TYR A 71 -12.68 -2.70 9.12
C TYR A 71 -13.73 -2.80 10.24
N PRO A 72 -14.58 -3.83 10.22
CA PRO A 72 -15.41 -4.16 11.37
C PRO A 72 -14.59 -4.38 12.65
N ASN A 73 -15.15 -4.00 13.82
CA ASN A 73 -14.48 -4.12 15.12
C ASN A 73 -13.88 -5.52 15.40
N PHE A 74 -14.59 -6.58 15.02
CA PHE A 74 -14.11 -7.95 15.26
C PHE A 74 -12.83 -8.27 14.48
N VAL A 75 -12.65 -7.71 13.27
CA VAL A 75 -11.43 -7.89 12.46
C VAL A 75 -10.27 -7.25 13.17
N ILE A 76 -10.44 -6.00 13.63
CA ILE A 76 -9.42 -5.26 14.36
C ILE A 76 -9.05 -5.98 15.66
N ASN A 77 -10.04 -6.47 16.41
CA ASN A 77 -9.80 -7.25 17.62
C ASN A 77 -8.95 -8.49 17.32
N GLN A 78 -9.34 -9.31 16.33
CA GLN A 78 -8.58 -10.52 15.97
C GLN A 78 -7.15 -10.23 15.54
N VAL A 79 -6.90 -9.14 14.78
CA VAL A 79 -5.54 -8.72 14.42
C VAL A 79 -4.69 -8.48 15.67
N PHE A 80 -5.23 -7.78 16.68
CA PHE A 80 -4.45 -7.39 17.84
C PHE A 80 -4.35 -8.47 18.92
N THR A 81 -5.41 -9.25 19.14
CA THR A 81 -5.46 -10.31 20.17
C THR A 81 -4.89 -11.63 19.68
N GLU A 82 -5.23 -12.05 18.46
CA GLU A 82 -4.84 -13.35 17.90
C GLU A 82 -3.60 -13.26 17.00
N LYS A 83 -3.11 -12.04 16.71
CA LYS A 83 -1.98 -11.79 15.79
C LYS A 83 -2.20 -12.36 14.39
N LYS A 84 -3.46 -12.53 13.97
CA LYS A 84 -3.83 -12.97 12.62
C LYS A 84 -3.63 -11.86 11.61
N GLU A 85 -3.29 -12.23 10.37
CA GLU A 85 -3.26 -11.28 9.27
C GLU A 85 -4.68 -10.94 8.80
N ILE A 86 -4.91 -9.66 8.47
CA ILE A 86 -6.21 -9.16 7.99
C ILE A 86 -6.76 -9.99 6.83
N GLY A 87 -5.93 -10.31 5.85
CA GLY A 87 -6.43 -11.04 4.69
C GLY A 87 -6.80 -12.49 4.99
N ASP A 88 -6.31 -13.09 6.08
CA ASP A 88 -6.75 -14.43 6.51
C ASP A 88 -8.11 -14.32 7.19
N ILE A 89 -8.27 -13.35 8.10
CA ILE A 89 -9.55 -13.05 8.76
C ILE A 89 -10.64 -12.75 7.72
N MET A 90 -10.33 -11.89 6.74
CA MET A 90 -11.26 -11.54 5.68
C MET A 90 -11.51 -12.70 4.71
N GLY A 91 -10.53 -13.58 4.49
CA GLY A 91 -10.71 -14.79 3.70
C GLY A 91 -11.63 -15.81 4.38
N GLU A 92 -11.52 -15.96 5.70
CA GLU A 92 -12.44 -16.76 6.52
C GLU A 92 -13.86 -16.17 6.46
N LEU A 93 -14.00 -14.86 6.66
CA LEU A 93 -15.29 -14.15 6.60
C LEU A 93 -15.97 -14.29 5.23
N ALA A 94 -15.20 -14.17 4.14
CA ALA A 94 -15.70 -14.29 2.78
C ALA A 94 -15.90 -15.73 2.32
N ASN A 95 -15.58 -16.72 3.16
CA ASN A 95 -15.45 -18.13 2.78
C ASN A 95 -14.61 -18.32 1.49
N ASN A 96 -13.58 -17.50 1.33
CA ASN A 96 -12.72 -17.44 0.16
C ASN A 96 -11.26 -17.25 0.59
N LYS A 97 -10.51 -18.35 0.64
CA LYS A 97 -9.08 -18.32 0.97
C LYS A 97 -8.21 -17.57 -0.05
N ASN A 98 -8.71 -17.36 -1.27
CA ASN A 98 -8.02 -16.62 -2.33
C ASN A 98 -8.37 -15.13 -2.37
N LEU A 99 -9.17 -14.62 -1.42
CA LEU A 99 -9.59 -13.21 -1.39
C LEU A 99 -8.40 -12.25 -1.48
N LYS A 100 -7.26 -12.58 -0.85
CA LYS A 100 -6.00 -11.80 -0.92
C LYS A 100 -5.47 -11.62 -2.36
N ARG A 101 -5.72 -12.57 -3.28
CA ARG A 101 -5.25 -12.55 -4.68
C ARG A 101 -6.30 -12.02 -5.66
N GLU A 102 -7.56 -11.97 -5.24
CA GLU A 102 -8.70 -11.55 -6.06
C GLU A 102 -9.11 -10.11 -5.70
N ALA A 103 -10.33 -9.92 -5.18
CA ALA A 103 -10.94 -8.62 -4.90
C ALA A 103 -10.27 -7.88 -3.72
N GLY A 104 -9.58 -8.61 -2.83
CA GLY A 104 -9.09 -8.08 -1.56
C GLY A 104 -10.22 -7.74 -0.59
N ALA A 105 -9.85 -7.29 0.61
CA ALA A 105 -10.83 -7.00 1.65
C ALA A 105 -11.77 -5.84 1.28
N ILE A 106 -11.26 -4.82 0.59
CA ILE A 106 -12.09 -3.69 0.14
C ILE A 106 -13.12 -4.09 -0.92
N GLY A 107 -12.76 -4.99 -1.84
CA GLY A 107 -13.71 -5.50 -2.82
C GLY A 107 -14.83 -6.30 -2.15
N TYR A 108 -14.50 -7.08 -1.12
CA TYR A 108 -15.52 -7.76 -0.32
C TYR A 108 -16.42 -6.78 0.46
N LEU A 109 -15.83 -5.84 1.20
CA LEU A 109 -16.57 -4.91 2.06
C LEU A 109 -17.43 -3.89 1.29
N SER A 110 -17.06 -3.60 0.04
CA SER A 110 -17.77 -2.64 -0.82
C SER A 110 -18.71 -3.30 -1.83
N ASP A 111 -18.95 -4.61 -1.74
CA ASP A 111 -19.71 -5.38 -2.74
C ASP A 111 -19.20 -5.14 -4.17
N ASN A 112 -17.87 -5.22 -4.33
CA ASN A 112 -17.11 -4.99 -5.57
C ASN A 112 -17.30 -3.62 -6.24
N THR A 113 -17.94 -2.64 -5.58
CA THR A 113 -18.02 -1.27 -6.09
C THR A 113 -16.66 -0.57 -6.09
N LEU A 114 -15.79 -0.89 -5.13
CA LEU A 114 -14.38 -0.50 -5.12
C LEU A 114 -13.48 -1.72 -5.34
N LYS A 115 -12.55 -1.62 -6.28
CA LYS A 115 -11.57 -2.68 -6.54
C LYS A 115 -10.23 -2.31 -5.94
N ARG A 116 -9.53 -3.31 -5.40
CA ARG A 116 -8.17 -3.14 -4.87
C ARG A 116 -7.23 -2.48 -5.89
N ILE A 117 -7.33 -2.85 -7.17
CA ILE A 117 -6.48 -2.29 -8.22
C ILE A 117 -6.66 -0.76 -8.38
N ASP A 118 -7.87 -0.25 -8.17
CA ASP A 118 -8.17 1.17 -8.32
C ASP A 118 -7.49 1.98 -7.21
N ILE A 119 -7.56 1.49 -5.98
CA ILE A 119 -6.94 2.12 -4.80
C ILE A 119 -5.40 2.08 -4.90
N LEU A 120 -4.85 0.97 -5.42
CA LEU A 120 -3.41 0.88 -5.68
C LEU A 120 -2.96 1.85 -6.77
N LYS A 121 -3.76 2.00 -7.83
CA LYS A 121 -3.51 2.96 -8.91
C LYS A 121 -3.50 4.38 -8.35
N GLU A 122 -4.45 4.75 -7.50
CA GLU A 122 -4.49 6.06 -6.83
C GLU A 122 -3.23 6.30 -6.00
N ALA A 123 -2.79 5.31 -5.20
CA ALA A 123 -1.56 5.42 -4.41
C ALA A 123 -0.33 5.74 -5.28
N VAL A 124 -0.21 5.06 -6.42
CA VAL A 124 0.88 5.30 -7.38
C VAL A 124 0.77 6.69 -8.03
N ILE A 125 -0.43 7.09 -8.46
CA ILE A 125 -0.66 8.42 -9.05
C ILE A 125 -0.29 9.52 -8.06
N CYS A 126 -0.76 9.42 -6.81
CA CYS A 126 -0.41 10.34 -5.74
C CYS A 126 1.11 10.41 -5.52
N ALA A 127 1.80 9.26 -5.53
CA ALA A 127 3.25 9.19 -5.37
C ALA A 127 4.02 9.82 -6.54
N LEU A 128 3.41 9.92 -7.72
CA LEU A 128 4.00 10.57 -8.90
C LEU A 128 3.84 12.09 -8.88
N LEU A 129 2.93 12.65 -8.07
CA LEU A 129 2.66 14.09 -8.07
C LEU A 129 3.91 14.95 -7.86
N PRO A 130 4.80 14.65 -6.88
CA PRO A 130 6.04 15.42 -6.72
C PRO A 130 6.96 15.29 -7.94
N ARG A 131 6.99 14.11 -8.58
CA ARG A 131 7.92 13.79 -9.68
C ARG A 131 7.50 14.43 -11.00
N ILE A 132 6.20 14.49 -11.27
CA ILE A 132 5.66 15.15 -12.47
C ILE A 132 5.74 16.68 -12.33
N ASN A 133 5.52 17.19 -11.12
CA ASN A 133 5.57 18.62 -10.82
C ASN A 133 6.92 19.03 -10.19
N ASN A 134 8.02 18.55 -10.74
CA ASN A 134 9.37 18.71 -10.18
C ASN A 134 9.72 20.16 -9.80
N THR A 135 9.26 21.13 -10.59
CA THR A 135 9.53 22.56 -10.38
C THR A 135 8.81 23.10 -9.13
N LEU A 136 7.59 22.61 -8.85
CA LEU A 136 6.82 23.00 -7.67
C LEU A 136 7.35 22.33 -6.40
N TYR A 137 7.74 21.06 -6.49
CA TYR A 137 8.20 20.26 -5.35
C TYR A 137 9.71 20.33 -5.09
N ARG A 138 10.48 20.90 -6.03
CA ARG A 138 11.94 21.05 -5.97
C ARG A 138 12.68 19.70 -5.81
N MET A 139 12.34 18.74 -6.68
CA MET A 139 13.05 17.46 -6.83
C MET A 139 13.81 17.37 -8.15
#